data_AF-A0A632U7V4-F1
#
_entry.id   AF-A0A632U7V4-F1
#
_cell.length_a   1.000
_cell.length_b   1.000
_cell.length_c   1.000
_cell.angle_alpha   90.00
_cell.angle_beta   90.00
_cell.angle_gamma   90.00
#
_symmetry.space_group_name_H-M   'P 1'
#
loop_
_entity.id
_entity.type
_entity.pdbx_description
1 polymer ?
#
loop_
_entity_poly.entity_id
_entity_poly.type
_entity_poly.pdbx_seq_one_letter_code
_entity_poly.pdbx_strand_id
1 'polypeptide(L)'
;RAAHIQHMQKALMQMNVQLHHAVSDITGVTGLSIVRAIVSGERDPSVLIQYRDVRCKKTPEVLQQALTGNWQPEHLFAPEQSVAFFDFYQEKIRECDDQIETSLLQLSTGTEEPEGVLPSARHRTKQPNQLSFDVRPLLWKITGADLTQIHGFGP
;
A
#
# COMPACT_ATOMS: atom_id res chain seq x y z
N ARG A 1 3.22 7.70 -8.38
CA ARG A 1 2.55 7.43 -7.08
C ARG A 1 2.26 8.71 -6.29
N ALA A 2 3.25 9.50 -5.87
CA ALA A 2 3.03 10.64 -4.97
C ALA A 2 2.01 11.68 -5.46
N ALA A 3 2.01 12.05 -6.75
CA ALA A 3 1.09 13.06 -7.28
C ALA A 3 -0.40 12.67 -7.14
N HIS A 4 -0.79 11.44 -7.46
CA HIS A 4 -2.19 10.97 -7.32
C HIS A 4 -2.62 10.87 -5.86
N ILE A 5 -1.69 10.51 -4.97
CA ILE A 5 -1.93 10.49 -3.52
C ILE A 5 -2.20 11.92 -3.01
N GLN A 6 -1.40 12.89 -3.47
CA GLN A 6 -1.61 14.30 -3.14
C GLN A 6 -2.91 14.85 -3.72
N HIS A 7 -3.28 14.44 -4.94
CA HIS A 7 -4.57 14.81 -5.54
C HIS A 7 -5.75 14.23 -4.76
N MET A 8 -5.68 12.96 -4.37
CA MET A 8 -6.67 12.31 -3.52
C MET A 8 -6.81 13.05 -2.18
N GLN A 9 -5.69 13.32 -1.51
CA GLN A 9 -5.70 14.04 -0.24
C GLN A 9 -6.25 15.46 -0.37
N LYS A 10 -5.87 16.18 -1.44
CA LYS A 10 -6.37 17.53 -1.73
C LYS A 10 -7.89 17.53 -1.93
N ALA A 11 -8.41 16.57 -2.70
CA ALA A 11 -9.85 16.48 -2.93
C ALA A 11 -10.62 16.18 -1.64
N LEU A 12 -10.12 15.26 -0.80
CA LEU A 12 -10.72 14.98 0.51
C LEU A 12 -10.73 16.23 1.41
N MET A 13 -9.63 17.00 1.44
CA MET A 13 -9.58 18.25 2.21
C MET A 13 -10.55 19.31 1.69
N GLN A 14 -10.74 19.43 0.37
CA GLN A 14 -11.73 20.34 -0.21
C GLN A 14 -13.17 19.98 0.18
N MET A 15 -13.43 18.70 0.44
CA MET A 15 -14.70 18.21 1.00
C MET A 15 -14.75 18.26 2.53
N ASN A 16 -13.79 18.88 3.21
CA ASN A 16 -13.65 18.87 4.67
C ASN A 16 -13.47 17.46 5.30
N VAL A 17 -13.09 16.46 4.49
CA VAL A 17 -12.76 15.11 4.97
C VAL A 17 -11.29 15.06 5.34
N GLN A 18 -10.99 15.13 6.63
CA GLN A 18 -9.65 15.13 7.20
C GLN A 18 -9.13 13.71 7.44
N LEU A 19 -9.11 12.87 6.41
CA LEU A 19 -8.73 11.44 6.51
C LEU A 19 -7.34 11.22 7.12
N HIS A 20 -6.39 12.13 6.90
CA HIS A 20 -5.05 12.09 7.50
C HIS A 20 -5.06 12.23 9.05
N HIS A 21 -6.15 12.76 9.62
CA HIS A 21 -6.40 12.70 11.06
C HIS A 21 -7.11 11.42 11.49
N ALA A 22 -7.54 10.54 10.60
CA ALA A 22 -8.10 9.25 10.94
C ALA A 22 -7.10 8.09 10.76
N VAL A 23 -6.25 8.15 9.72
CA VAL A 23 -5.30 7.09 9.36
C VAL A 23 -3.86 7.58 9.35
N SER A 24 -2.92 6.68 9.62
CA SER A 24 -1.47 6.96 9.52
C SER A 24 -0.97 7.03 8.07
N ASP A 25 -1.64 6.33 7.15
CA ASP A 25 -1.34 6.30 5.73
C ASP A 25 -2.64 6.20 4.92
N ILE A 26 -2.87 7.17 4.03
CA ILE A 26 -4.03 7.21 3.14
C ILE A 26 -3.99 6.10 2.09
N THR A 27 -2.80 5.65 1.69
CA THR A 27 -2.60 4.53 0.77
C THR A 27 -2.47 3.18 1.48
N GLY A 28 -2.56 3.18 2.82
CA GLY A 28 -2.65 1.96 3.59
C GLY A 28 -4.00 1.26 3.39
N VAL A 29 -4.10 0.01 3.87
CA VAL A 29 -5.31 -0.83 3.73
C VAL A 29 -6.56 -0.09 4.23
N THR A 30 -6.50 0.49 5.44
CA THR A 30 -7.59 1.26 6.03
C THR A 30 -7.93 2.52 5.23
N GLY A 31 -6.91 3.31 4.86
CA GLY A 31 -7.11 4.55 4.12
C GLY A 31 -7.79 4.31 2.78
N LEU A 32 -7.27 3.37 1.99
CA LEU A 32 -7.86 2.98 0.71
C LEU A 32 -9.27 2.41 0.86
N SER A 33 -9.54 1.63 1.91
CA SER A 33 -10.89 1.09 2.15
C SER A 33 -11.90 2.21 2.38
N ILE A 34 -11.55 3.21 3.19
CA ILE A 34 -12.39 4.38 3.44
C ILE A 34 -12.56 5.21 2.17
N VAL A 35 -11.49 5.50 1.44
CA VAL A 35 -11.57 6.27 0.19
C VAL A 35 -12.42 5.55 -0.85
N ARG A 36 -12.27 4.23 -0.99
CA ARG A 36 -13.09 3.42 -1.90
C ARG A 36 -14.55 3.38 -1.49
N ALA A 37 -14.86 3.31 -0.20
CA ALA A 37 -16.23 3.43 0.29
C ALA A 37 -16.84 4.79 -0.07
N ILE A 38 -16.08 5.88 0.11
CA ILE A 38 -16.47 7.23 -0.30
C ILE A 38 -16.70 7.30 -1.82
N VAL A 39 -15.82 6.73 -2.64
CA VAL A 39 -16.02 6.72 -4.09
C VAL A 39 -17.26 5.88 -4.47
N SER A 40 -17.54 4.81 -3.74
CA SER A 40 -18.67 3.89 -3.99
C SER A 40 -20.03 4.41 -3.55
N GLY A 41 -20.10 5.56 -2.88
CA GLY A 41 -21.38 6.13 -2.43
C GLY A 41 -21.60 6.18 -0.93
N GLU A 42 -20.63 5.80 -0.09
CA GLU A 42 -20.77 5.85 1.37
C GLU A 42 -20.41 7.25 1.94
N ARG A 43 -21.30 7.82 2.75
CA ARG A 43 -21.19 9.19 3.29
C ARG A 43 -21.40 9.24 4.81
N ASP A 44 -21.89 8.17 5.43
CA ASP A 44 -22.10 8.09 6.87
C ASP A 44 -20.76 7.87 7.58
N PRO A 45 -20.28 8.84 8.40
CA PRO A 45 -19.06 8.66 9.18
C PRO A 45 -19.13 7.42 10.07
N SER A 46 -20.30 7.03 10.56
CA SER A 46 -20.50 5.86 11.41
C SER A 46 -20.21 4.55 10.69
N VAL A 47 -20.49 4.48 9.38
CA VAL A 47 -20.13 3.35 8.52
C VAL A 47 -18.66 3.42 8.14
N LEU A 48 -18.15 4.60 7.75
CA LEU A 48 -16.76 4.79 7.34
C LEU A 48 -15.75 4.41 8.45
N ILE A 49 -16.11 4.63 9.72
CA ILE A 49 -15.28 4.24 10.88
C ILE A 49 -15.14 2.73 11.02
N GLN A 50 -16.10 1.94 10.54
CA GLN A 50 -16.06 0.48 10.65
C GLN A 50 -14.93 -0.13 9.82
N TYR A 51 -14.47 0.57 8.78
CA TYR A 51 -13.29 0.18 7.98
C TYR A 51 -11.96 0.36 8.73
N ARG A 52 -11.96 0.98 9.92
CA ARG A 52 -10.73 1.18 10.69
C ARG A 52 -10.18 -0.14 11.22
N ASP A 53 -8.86 -0.24 11.24
CA ASP A 53 -8.17 -1.31 11.95
C ASP A 53 -8.42 -1.16 13.47
N VAL A 54 -8.60 -2.29 14.16
CA VAL A 54 -8.82 -2.35 15.62
C VAL A 54 -7.69 -1.72 16.44
N ARG A 55 -6.49 -1.59 15.85
CA ARG A 55 -5.31 -0.95 16.46
C ARG A 55 -5.33 0.58 16.34
N CYS A 56 -6.36 1.16 15.72
CA CYS A 56 -6.51 2.61 15.64
C CYS A 56 -6.69 3.20 17.06
N LYS A 57 -5.70 3.98 17.49
CA LYS A 57 -5.67 4.59 18.84
C LYS A 57 -6.58 5.80 18.99
N LYS A 58 -7.20 6.28 17.91
CA LYS A 58 -8.03 7.49 17.92
C LYS A 58 -9.44 7.17 18.38
N THR A 59 -10.00 8.05 19.19
CA THR A 59 -11.35 7.86 19.72
C THR A 59 -12.38 7.93 18.59
N PRO A 60 -13.53 7.23 18.72
CA PRO A 60 -14.58 7.28 17.71
C PRO A 60 -15.02 8.71 17.35
N GLU A 61 -15.08 9.62 18.32
CA GLU A 61 -15.51 11.00 18.13
C GLU A 61 -14.57 11.77 17.21
N VAL A 62 -13.25 11.62 17.41
CA VAL A 62 -12.23 12.23 16.55
C VAL A 62 -12.33 11.68 15.12
N LEU A 63 -12.62 10.39 14.97
CA LEU A 63 -12.77 9.79 13.65
C LEU A 63 -14.06 10.23 12.95
N GLN A 64 -15.17 10.37 13.69
CA GLN A 64 -16.42 10.89 13.13
C GLN A 64 -16.22 12.31 12.63
N GLN A 65 -15.59 13.16 13.43
CA GLN A 65 -15.30 14.53 13.04
C GLN A 65 -14.37 14.59 11.81
N ALA A 66 -13.34 13.75 11.75
CA ALA A 66 -12.42 13.69 10.63
C ALA A 66 -13.06 13.18 9.33
N LEU A 67 -14.11 12.37 9.42
CA LEU A 67 -14.81 11.78 8.27
C LEU A 67 -16.09 12.54 7.89
N THR A 68 -16.44 13.59 8.62
CA THR A 68 -17.57 14.47 8.31
C THR A 68 -17.17 15.45 7.21
N GLY A 69 -17.79 15.32 6.05
CA GLY A 69 -17.48 16.15 4.88
C GLY A 69 -18.70 16.71 4.16
N ASN A 70 -18.44 17.64 3.25
CA ASN A 70 -19.39 18.14 2.27
C ASN A 70 -19.28 17.37 0.96
N TRP A 71 -20.33 16.66 0.59
CA TRP A 71 -20.36 15.70 -0.52
C TRP A 71 -20.90 16.32 -1.81
N GLN A 72 -20.26 17.39 -2.28
CA GLN A 72 -20.61 17.99 -3.57
C GLN A 72 -20.15 17.07 -4.72
N PRO A 73 -21.02 16.75 -5.71
CA PRO A 73 -20.68 15.86 -6.82
C PRO A 73 -19.40 16.23 -7.56
N GLU A 74 -19.13 17.53 -7.72
CA GLU A 74 -17.96 18.07 -8.43
C GLU A 74 -16.64 17.71 -7.72
N HIS A 75 -16.68 17.59 -6.39
CA HIS A 75 -15.50 17.24 -5.59
C HIS A 75 -15.28 15.73 -5.47
N LEU A 76 -16.29 14.91 -5.81
CA LEU A 76 -16.20 13.44 -5.80
C LEU A 76 -15.55 12.87 -7.07
N PHE A 77 -15.59 13.61 -8.18
CA PHE A 77 -14.98 13.17 -9.43
C PHE A 77 -13.45 13.04 -9.34
N ALA A 78 -12.77 14.00 -8.73
CA ALA A 78 -11.31 13.98 -8.60
C ALA A 78 -10.75 12.78 -7.78
N PRO A 79 -11.30 12.41 -6.60
CA PRO A 79 -10.84 11.25 -5.85
C PRO A 79 -11.18 9.94 -6.56
N GLU A 80 -12.31 9.85 -7.27
CA GLU A 80 -12.64 8.69 -8.12
C GLU A 80 -11.55 8.43 -9.16
N GLN A 81 -11.19 9.45 -9.95
CA GLN A 81 -10.12 9.34 -10.95
C GLN A 81 -8.77 9.00 -10.30
N SER A 82 -8.47 9.59 -9.14
CA SER A 82 -7.21 9.36 -8.43
C SER A 82 -7.09 7.93 -7.91
N VAL A 83 -8.17 7.34 -7.39
CA VAL A 83 -8.23 5.94 -6.97
C VAL A 83 -8.07 5.01 -8.18
N ALA A 84 -8.76 5.29 -9.29
CA ALA A 84 -8.65 4.49 -10.50
C ALA A 84 -7.21 4.45 -11.05
N PHE A 85 -6.53 5.61 -11.12
CA PHE A 85 -5.12 5.64 -11.52
C PHE A 85 -4.22 4.93 -10.53
N PHE A 86 -4.48 5.07 -9.23
CA PHE A 86 -3.72 4.36 -8.21
C PHE A 86 -3.83 2.84 -8.42
N ASP A 87 -5.05 2.31 -8.57
CA ASP A 87 -5.31 0.89 -8.77
C ASP A 87 -4.65 0.38 -10.06
N PHE A 88 -4.75 1.13 -11.16
CA PHE A 88 -4.06 0.82 -12.41
C PHE A 88 -2.54 0.71 -12.23
N TYR A 89 -1.90 1.66 -11.53
CA TYR A 89 -0.46 1.58 -11.27
C TYR A 89 -0.09 0.41 -10.37
N GLN A 90 -0.94 0.06 -9.40
CA GLN A 90 -0.70 -1.09 -8.54
C GLN A 90 -0.75 -2.39 -9.34
N GLU A 91 -1.67 -2.51 -10.29
CA GLU A 91 -1.73 -3.64 -11.22
C GLU A 91 -0.47 -3.72 -12.09
N LYS A 92 -0.05 -2.62 -12.71
CA LYS A 92 1.18 -2.60 -13.52
C LYS A 92 2.44 -2.93 -12.74
N ILE A 93 2.50 -2.55 -11.47
CA ILE A 93 3.63 -2.90 -10.62
C ILE A 93 3.60 -4.38 -10.27
N ARG A 94 2.42 -4.96 -10.05
CA ARG A 94 2.28 -6.40 -9.85
C ARG A 94 2.70 -7.19 -11.10
N GLU A 95 2.31 -6.76 -12.29
CA GLU A 95 2.74 -7.37 -13.56
C GLU A 95 4.28 -7.38 -13.67
N CYS A 96 4.94 -6.29 -13.26
CA CYS A 96 6.40 -6.24 -13.20
C CYS A 96 6.96 -7.21 -12.17
N ASP A 97 6.39 -7.28 -10.96
CA ASP A 97 6.84 -8.20 -9.91
C ASP A 97 6.75 -9.66 -10.39
N ASP A 98 5.66 -10.04 -11.06
CA ASP A 98 5.45 -11.39 -11.59
C ASP A 98 6.50 -11.74 -12.68
N GLN A 99 6.86 -10.76 -13.53
CA GLN A 99 7.93 -10.93 -14.52
C GLN A 99 9.32 -11.04 -13.89
N ILE A 100 9.57 -10.29 -12.81
CA ILE A 100 10.81 -10.39 -12.03
C ILE A 100 10.92 -11.78 -11.40
N GLU A 101 9.84 -12.27 -10.77
CA GLU A 101 9.80 -13.60 -10.16
C GLU A 101 10.10 -14.69 -11.21
N THR A 102 9.45 -14.62 -12.36
CA THR A 102 9.68 -15.56 -13.48
C THR A 102 11.15 -15.55 -13.92
N SER A 103 11.74 -14.36 -14.06
CA SER A 103 13.14 -14.21 -14.48
C SER A 103 14.10 -14.76 -13.43
N LEU A 104 13.84 -14.54 -12.14
CA LEU A 104 14.65 -15.08 -11.04
C LEU A 104 14.52 -16.60 -10.95
N LEU A 105 13.33 -17.17 -11.13
CA LEU A 105 13.13 -18.62 -11.15
C LEU A 105 13.93 -19.28 -12.28
N GLN A 106 13.91 -18.69 -13.48
CA GLN A 106 14.71 -19.16 -14.61
C GLN A 106 16.22 -19.11 -14.31
N LEU A 107 16.70 -18.00 -13.74
CA LEU A 107 18.11 -17.87 -13.33
C LEU A 107 18.52 -18.85 -12.24
N SER A 108 17.60 -19.24 -11.36
CA SER A 108 17.84 -20.22 -10.30
C SER A 108 17.83 -21.68 -10.78
N THR A 109 17.43 -21.92 -12.04
CA THR A 109 17.34 -23.26 -12.60
C THR A 109 18.74 -23.80 -12.91
N GLY A 110 19.08 -24.96 -12.34
CA GLY A 110 20.41 -25.55 -12.49
C GLY A 110 21.49 -24.96 -11.59
N THR A 111 21.15 -24.00 -10.73
CA THR A 111 22.05 -23.52 -9.67
C THR A 111 22.03 -24.49 -8.50
N GLU A 112 23.21 -24.91 -8.03
CA GLU A 112 23.36 -25.69 -6.81
C GLU A 112 22.95 -24.86 -5.58
N GLU A 113 22.43 -25.53 -4.55
CA GLU A 113 22.11 -24.83 -3.31
C GLU A 113 23.41 -24.37 -2.62
N PRO A 114 23.51 -23.08 -2.25
CA PRO A 114 24.70 -22.57 -1.57
C PRO A 114 24.90 -23.27 -0.23
N GLU A 115 26.16 -23.53 0.12
CA GLU A 115 26.51 -24.01 1.46
C GLU A 115 26.19 -22.95 2.53
N GLY A 116 25.35 -23.31 3.50
CA GLY A 116 25.00 -22.45 4.64
C GLY A 116 23.51 -22.28 4.86
N VAL A 117 23.15 -21.38 5.77
CA VAL A 117 21.75 -21.07 6.12
C VAL A 117 21.45 -19.64 5.73
N LEU A 118 20.30 -19.43 5.08
CA LEU A 118 19.80 -18.09 4.78
C LEU A 118 19.72 -17.27 6.09
N PRO A 119 20.44 -16.12 6.19
CA PRO A 119 20.37 -15.29 7.38
C PRO A 119 18.96 -14.81 7.68
N SER A 120 18.70 -14.39 8.92
CA SER A 120 17.41 -13.80 9.27
C SER A 120 17.16 -12.49 8.52
N ALA A 121 15.92 -12.21 8.14
CA ALA A 121 15.55 -10.96 7.50
C ALA A 121 15.94 -9.76 8.38
N ARG A 122 16.59 -8.76 7.78
CA ARG A 122 16.98 -7.52 8.48
C ARG A 122 15.75 -6.74 8.97
N HIS A 123 14.69 -6.73 8.17
CA HIS A 123 13.41 -6.12 8.52
C HIS A 123 12.32 -7.19 8.60
N ARG A 124 11.51 -7.13 9.67
CA ARG A 124 10.37 -8.05 9.90
C ARG A 124 9.02 -7.46 9.50
N THR A 125 8.99 -6.19 9.16
CA THR A 125 7.77 -5.48 8.73
C THR A 125 7.83 -5.21 7.24
N LYS A 126 6.66 -5.07 6.62
CA LYS A 126 6.55 -4.74 5.20
C LYS A 126 7.29 -3.45 4.89
N GLN A 127 8.20 -3.47 3.93
CA GLN A 127 8.96 -2.29 3.52
C GLN A 127 8.27 -1.54 2.38
N PRO A 128 8.50 -0.21 2.27
CA PRO A 128 8.06 0.53 1.09
C PRO A 128 8.74 -0.04 -0.16
N ASN A 129 7.94 -0.32 -1.20
CA ASN A 129 8.38 -0.93 -2.46
C ASN A 129 8.90 -2.38 -2.35
N GLN A 130 8.53 -3.10 -1.28
CA GLN A 130 8.69 -4.55 -1.21
C GLN A 130 7.94 -5.25 -2.36
N LEU A 131 8.59 -6.24 -2.99
CA LEU A 131 8.03 -7.08 -4.04
C LEU A 131 6.84 -7.90 -3.52
N SER A 132 5.95 -8.31 -4.42
CA SER A 132 4.78 -9.12 -4.10
C SER A 132 5.10 -10.55 -3.60
N PHE A 133 6.32 -11.05 -3.84
CA PHE A 133 6.77 -12.42 -3.55
C PHE A 133 8.04 -12.43 -2.68
N ASP A 134 8.40 -13.59 -2.12
CA ASP A 134 9.62 -13.74 -1.31
C ASP A 134 10.85 -13.89 -2.21
N VAL A 135 11.54 -12.78 -2.42
CA VAL A 135 12.73 -12.68 -3.27
C VAL A 135 13.98 -13.30 -2.63
N ARG A 136 14.02 -13.42 -1.29
CA ARG A 136 15.26 -13.73 -0.55
C ARG A 136 15.77 -15.15 -0.83
N PRO A 137 14.93 -16.21 -0.85
CA PRO A 137 15.39 -17.56 -1.19
C PRO A 137 15.95 -17.65 -2.62
N LEU A 138 15.35 -16.92 -3.57
CA LEU A 138 15.81 -16.91 -4.96
C LEU A 138 17.16 -16.20 -5.10
N LEU A 139 17.33 -15.05 -4.45
CA LEU A 139 18.62 -14.34 -4.46
C LEU A 139 19.72 -15.13 -3.77
N TRP A 140 19.41 -15.78 -2.65
CA TRP A 140 20.33 -16.68 -1.98
C TRP A 140 20.77 -17.80 -2.91
N LYS A 141 19.82 -18.50 -3.54
CA LYS A 141 20.12 -19.59 -4.45
C LYS A 141 20.98 -19.15 -5.64
N ILE A 142 20.69 -18.00 -6.24
CA ILE A 142 21.39 -17.51 -7.44
C ILE A 142 22.79 -16.98 -7.10
N THR A 143 22.95 -16.29 -5.97
CA THR A 143 24.17 -15.50 -5.70
C THR A 143 25.02 -16.05 -4.54
N GLY A 144 24.51 -17.01 -3.77
CA GLY A 144 25.13 -17.46 -2.53
C GLY A 144 25.10 -16.42 -1.40
N ALA A 145 24.44 -15.29 -1.60
CA ALA A 145 24.33 -14.20 -0.63
C ALA A 145 22.90 -13.64 -0.57
N ASP A 146 22.51 -13.17 0.60
CA ASP A 146 21.25 -12.43 0.75
C ASP A 146 21.51 -10.94 0.49
N LEU A 147 21.32 -10.50 -0.76
CA LEU A 147 21.52 -9.09 -1.14
C LEU A 147 20.61 -8.13 -0.38
N THR A 148 19.51 -8.61 0.20
CA THR A 148 18.58 -7.80 1.00
C THR A 148 19.14 -7.41 2.38
N GLN A 149 20.34 -7.89 2.72
CA GLN A 149 21.09 -7.45 3.90
C GLN A 149 21.85 -6.14 3.64
N ILE A 150 22.12 -5.81 2.38
CA ILE A 150 22.85 -4.60 1.99
C ILE A 150 21.99 -3.38 2.33
N HIS A 151 22.59 -2.36 2.95
CA HIS A 151 21.87 -1.13 3.28
C HIS A 151 21.31 -0.47 2.02
N GLY A 152 20.00 -0.19 2.01
CA GLY A 152 19.30 0.39 0.87
C GLY A 152 18.72 -0.63 -0.13
N PHE A 153 19.10 -1.90 -0.02
CA PHE A 153 18.44 -3.02 -0.70
C PHE A 153 17.56 -3.73 0.32
N GLY A 154 16.29 -3.36 0.39
CA GLY A 154 15.34 -4.00 1.30
C GLY A 154 14.75 -5.28 0.71
N PRO A 155 14.38 -6.27 1.55
CA PRO A 155 13.28 -7.18 1.25
C PRO A 155 11.93 -6.52 1.56
#